data_AF-A0AB37IAV2-F1
#
_entry.id   AF-A0AB37IAV2-F1
#
_cell.length_a   1.000
_cell.length_b   1.000
_cell.length_c   1.000
_cell.angle_alpha   90.00
_cell.angle_beta   90.00
_cell.angle_gamma   90.00
#
_symmetry.space_group_name_H-M   'P 1'
#
loop_
_entity.id
_entity.type
_entity.pdbx_description
1 polymer ?
#
loop_
_entity_poly.entity_id
_entity_poly.type
_entity_poly.pdbx_seq_one_letter_code
_entity_poly.pdbx_strand_id
1 'polypeptide(L)'
;MNKQKLIDKYTAEISRLRPYCPNRHLISEQLKYDLYKEILEDLKQLDEPQKPVVPKFVADWFEDNKDALDLAIFMAIRELDDEEWPHKTDFENWLDVAKNKPIETLIRMKDGYEVEKESLYRVKLGEGYFVEYQGRGALIMIIPDDNKEIKIFDSKSDAERTAQTIGGTVEEVAEG
;
A
#
# COMPACT_ATOMS: atom_id res chain seq x y z
N MET A 1 16.65 1.09 -12.92
CA MET A 1 16.90 -0.32 -13.35
C MET A 1 16.68 -1.19 -12.13
N ASN A 2 15.69 -2.09 -12.17
CA ASN A 2 15.30 -2.90 -11.01
C ASN A 2 16.38 -3.95 -10.67
N LYS A 3 16.64 -4.17 -9.36
CA LYS A 3 17.55 -5.19 -8.83
C LYS A 3 17.36 -6.56 -9.50
N GLN A 4 16.11 -7.02 -9.64
CA GLN A 4 15.79 -8.32 -10.25
C GLN A 4 16.26 -8.40 -11.71
N LYS A 5 16.12 -7.33 -12.50
CA LYS A 5 16.61 -7.29 -13.89
C LYS A 5 18.13 -7.48 -13.98
N LEU A 6 18.89 -6.99 -12.98
CA LEU A 6 20.33 -7.19 -12.92
C LEU A 6 20.69 -8.62 -12.50
N ILE A 7 19.98 -9.17 -11.52
CA ILE A 7 20.16 -10.56 -11.08
C ILE A 7 19.92 -11.51 -12.27
N ASP A 8 18.81 -11.33 -13.00
CA ASP A 8 18.47 -12.15 -14.16
C ASP A 8 19.54 -12.05 -15.25
N LYS A 9 20.02 -10.83 -15.52
CA LYS A 9 21.09 -10.58 -16.49
C LYS A 9 22.36 -11.38 -16.15
N TYR A 10 22.89 -11.23 -14.93
CA TYR A 10 24.14 -11.90 -14.56
C TYR A 10 23.98 -13.41 -14.37
N THR A 11 22.80 -13.88 -13.98
CA THR A 11 22.47 -15.31 -13.96
C THR A 11 22.49 -15.90 -15.38
N ALA A 12 21.95 -15.17 -16.35
CA ALA A 12 22.00 -15.56 -17.76
C ALA A 12 23.44 -15.53 -18.31
N GLU A 13 24.25 -14.53 -17.96
CA GLU A 13 25.67 -14.48 -18.37
C GLU A 13 26.48 -15.65 -17.79
N ILE A 14 26.31 -15.99 -16.51
CA ILE A 14 26.94 -17.18 -15.90
C ILE A 14 26.52 -18.45 -16.65
N SER A 15 25.23 -18.59 -16.97
CA SER A 15 24.72 -19.76 -17.69
C SER A 15 25.31 -19.93 -19.10
N ARG A 16 25.80 -18.84 -19.70
CA ARG A 16 26.48 -18.85 -21.01
C ARG A 16 27.96 -19.19 -20.91
N LEU A 17 28.58 -19.09 -19.73
CA LEU A 17 29.98 -19.44 -19.54
C LEU A 17 30.17 -20.95 -19.68
N ARG A 18 31.27 -21.36 -20.29
CA ARG A 18 31.60 -22.78 -20.40
C ARG A 18 32.05 -23.34 -19.04
N PRO A 19 31.75 -24.62 -18.74
CA PRO A 19 32.24 -25.27 -17.54
C PRO A 19 33.77 -25.29 -17.49
N TYR A 20 34.33 -25.07 -16.30
CA TYR A 20 35.77 -25.14 -16.08
C TYR A 20 36.33 -26.49 -16.55
N CYS A 21 37.32 -26.43 -17.45
CA CYS A 21 38.01 -27.59 -18.01
C CYS A 21 39.49 -27.51 -17.60
N PRO A 22 39.98 -28.36 -16.67
CA PRO A 22 41.31 -28.21 -16.05
C PRO A 22 42.49 -28.19 -17.04
N ASN A 23 42.35 -28.86 -18.19
CA ASN A 23 43.42 -28.99 -19.19
C ASN A 23 43.43 -27.86 -20.23
N ARG A 24 42.50 -26.91 -20.12
CA ARG A 24 42.33 -25.79 -21.06
C ARG A 24 42.70 -24.54 -20.28
N HIS A 25 43.79 -23.85 -20.65
CA HIS A 25 44.21 -22.58 -20.05
C HIS A 25 43.16 -21.47 -20.29
N LEU A 26 42.02 -21.55 -19.61
CA LEU A 26 40.85 -20.67 -19.76
C LEU A 26 40.67 -19.82 -18.50
N ILE A 27 41.78 -19.18 -18.08
CA ILE A 27 41.83 -18.26 -16.94
C ILE A 27 40.79 -17.14 -17.11
N SER A 28 40.52 -16.70 -18.34
CA SER A 28 39.57 -15.63 -18.63
C SER A 28 38.10 -15.99 -18.42
N GLU A 29 37.66 -17.22 -18.72
CA GLU A 29 36.28 -17.66 -18.46
C GLU A 29 36.07 -17.90 -16.94
N GLN A 30 37.09 -18.42 -16.24
CA GLN A 30 37.06 -18.58 -14.78
C GLN A 30 36.96 -17.23 -14.06
N LEU A 31 37.81 -16.25 -14.42
CA LEU A 31 37.74 -14.90 -13.85
C LEU A 31 36.39 -14.22 -14.07
N LYS A 32 35.74 -14.45 -15.23
CA LYS A 32 34.39 -13.94 -15.49
C LYS A 32 33.35 -14.58 -14.59
N TYR A 33 33.45 -15.89 -14.36
CA TYR A 33 32.55 -16.60 -13.47
C TYR A 33 32.66 -16.05 -12.04
N ASP A 34 33.88 -15.94 -11.53
CA ASP A 34 34.13 -15.45 -10.17
C ASP A 34 33.61 -14.01 -10.00
N LEU A 35 33.89 -13.12 -10.96
CA LEU A 35 33.39 -11.74 -10.96
C LEU A 35 31.85 -11.67 -11.01
N TYR A 36 31.20 -12.42 -11.90
CA TYR A 36 29.73 -12.41 -11.97
C TYR A 36 29.08 -13.01 -10.73
N LYS A 37 29.73 -13.99 -10.10
CA LYS A 37 29.28 -14.58 -8.86
C LYS A 37 29.35 -13.57 -7.71
N GLU A 38 30.46 -12.83 -7.56
CA GLU A 38 30.59 -11.74 -6.59
C GLU A 38 29.53 -10.66 -6.81
N ILE A 39 29.35 -10.20 -8.06
CA ILE A 39 28.31 -9.22 -8.39
C ILE A 39 26.91 -9.72 -8.02
N LEU A 40 26.61 -11.01 -8.24
CA LEU A 40 25.32 -11.59 -7.84
C LEU A 40 25.15 -11.66 -6.32
N GLU A 41 26.24 -11.93 -5.58
CA GLU A 41 26.23 -11.94 -4.11
C GLU A 41 25.95 -10.53 -3.57
N ASP A 42 26.62 -9.50 -4.11
CA ASP A 42 26.38 -8.10 -3.76
C ASP A 42 24.95 -7.66 -4.13
N LEU A 43 24.47 -8.00 -5.32
CA LEU A 43 23.11 -7.69 -5.76
C LEU A 43 22.05 -8.31 -4.85
N LYS A 44 22.28 -9.51 -4.32
CA LYS A 44 21.34 -10.15 -3.38
C LYS A 44 21.25 -9.39 -2.06
N GLN A 45 22.35 -8.78 -1.61
CA GLN A 45 22.44 -8.00 -0.37
C GLN A 45 21.88 -6.59 -0.48
N LEU A 46 21.77 -6.03 -1.70
CA LEU A 46 21.13 -4.72 -1.91
C LEU A 46 19.67 -4.75 -1.46
N ASP A 47 19.29 -3.88 -0.53
CA ASP A 47 17.89 -3.75 -0.13
C ASP A 47 17.04 -3.26 -1.33
N GLU A 48 15.87 -3.87 -1.50
CA GLU A 48 14.88 -3.32 -2.43
C GLU A 48 14.32 -2.03 -1.85
N PRO A 49 13.95 -1.05 -2.71
CA PRO A 49 13.21 0.11 -2.23
C PRO A 49 11.95 -0.39 -1.51
N GLN A 50 11.85 -0.13 -0.20
CA GLN A 50 10.62 -0.45 0.52
C GLN A 50 9.50 0.40 -0.06
N LYS A 51 8.49 -0.27 -0.60
CA LYS A 51 7.27 0.37 -1.08
C LYS A 51 6.59 1.04 0.10
N PRO A 52 6.25 2.33 0.01
CA PRO A 52 5.49 2.97 1.07
C PRO A 52 4.09 2.33 1.13
N VAL A 53 3.60 2.13 2.35
CA VAL A 53 2.20 1.83 2.61
C VAL A 53 1.51 3.17 2.88
N VAL A 54 0.46 3.50 2.13
CA VAL A 54 -0.18 4.82 2.16
C VAL A 54 -1.70 4.71 2.34
N PRO A 55 -2.35 5.70 2.99
CA PRO A 55 -3.81 5.76 3.04
C PRO A 55 -4.42 5.85 1.64
N LYS A 56 -5.65 5.34 1.49
CA LYS A 56 -6.37 5.33 0.21
C LYS A 56 -6.54 6.71 -0.41
N PHE A 57 -6.90 7.73 0.37
CA PHE A 57 -7.03 9.10 -0.15
C PHE A 57 -5.70 9.67 -0.68
N VAL A 58 -4.54 9.20 -0.20
CA VAL A 58 -3.23 9.57 -0.74
C VAL A 58 -2.97 8.86 -2.06
N ALA A 59 -3.33 7.58 -2.15
CA ALA A 59 -3.25 6.80 -3.38
C ALA A 59 -4.13 7.41 -4.49
N ASP A 60 -5.39 7.75 -4.16
CA ASP A 60 -6.33 8.36 -5.10
C ASP A 60 -5.79 9.69 -5.62
N TRP A 61 -5.34 10.57 -4.71
CA TRP A 61 -4.71 11.84 -5.10
C TRP A 61 -3.48 11.62 -5.99
N PHE A 62 -2.63 10.64 -5.65
CA PHE A 62 -1.44 10.34 -6.44
C PHE A 62 -1.79 9.87 -7.85
N GLU A 63 -2.75 8.95 -8.01
CA GLU A 63 -3.13 8.42 -9.32
C GLU A 63 -3.74 9.50 -10.23
N ASP A 64 -4.49 10.44 -9.67
CA ASP A 64 -5.04 11.58 -10.39
C ASP A 64 -3.96 12.57 -10.86
N ASN A 65 -2.82 12.63 -10.16
CA ASN A 65 -1.77 13.64 -10.37
C ASN A 65 -0.44 13.09 -10.91
N LYS A 66 -0.28 11.76 -11.04
CA LYS A 66 1.01 11.09 -11.32
C LYS A 66 1.72 11.57 -12.59
N ASP A 67 0.95 11.99 -13.61
CA ASP A 67 1.50 12.42 -14.91
C ASP A 67 2.24 13.77 -14.82
N ALA A 68 1.87 14.62 -13.86
CA ALA A 68 2.46 15.93 -13.62
C ALA A 68 2.80 16.14 -12.13
N LEU A 69 3.28 15.07 -11.48
CA LEU A 69 3.40 15.00 -10.02
C LEU A 69 4.17 16.18 -9.39
N ASP A 70 5.30 16.58 -9.98
CA ASP A 70 6.11 17.70 -9.47
C ASP A 70 5.31 19.02 -9.42
N LEU A 71 4.48 19.29 -10.43
CA LEU A 71 3.63 20.48 -10.48
C LEU A 71 2.45 20.34 -9.52
N ALA A 72 1.84 19.16 -9.43
CA ALA A 72 0.73 18.90 -8.52
C ALA A 72 1.14 19.05 -7.04
N ILE A 73 2.32 18.54 -6.66
CA ILE A 73 2.87 18.73 -5.30
C ILE A 73 3.10 20.22 -5.03
N PHE A 74 3.69 20.95 -5.99
CA PHE A 74 3.91 22.39 -5.85
C PHE A 74 2.59 23.15 -5.65
N MET A 75 1.56 22.84 -6.42
CA MET A 75 0.24 23.47 -6.29
C MET A 75 -0.41 23.14 -4.94
N ALA A 76 -0.41 21.87 -4.53
CA ALA A 76 -0.98 21.46 -3.24
C ALA A 76 -0.29 22.17 -2.06
N ILE A 77 1.04 22.30 -2.08
CA ILE A 77 1.77 23.04 -1.04
C ILE A 77 1.42 24.53 -1.04
N ARG A 78 1.25 25.14 -2.23
CA ARG A 78 0.85 26.56 -2.32
C ARG A 78 -0.55 26.80 -1.76
N GLU A 79 -1.47 25.86 -1.95
CA GLU A 79 -2.84 25.94 -1.45
C GLU A 79 -2.90 25.86 0.08
N LEU A 80 -1.98 25.12 0.73
CA LEU A 80 -1.87 25.09 2.19
C LEU A 80 -1.53 26.45 2.81
N ASP A 81 -0.68 27.25 2.16
CA ASP A 81 -0.26 28.57 2.67
C ASP A 81 -1.45 29.55 2.83
N ASP A 82 -2.56 29.30 2.10
CA ASP A 82 -3.76 30.13 2.09
C ASP A 82 -4.87 29.61 3.03
N GLU A 83 -4.68 28.47 3.72
CA GLU A 83 -5.70 27.83 4.56
C GLU A 83 -5.28 27.67 6.05
N GLU A 84 -6.24 27.89 6.96
CA GLU A 84 -6.05 27.60 8.39
C GLU A 84 -6.36 26.13 8.70
N TRP A 85 -5.52 25.50 9.51
CA TRP A 85 -5.72 24.13 9.97
C TRP A 85 -7.01 23.98 10.82
N PRO A 86 -7.81 22.90 10.64
CA PRO A 86 -7.64 21.80 9.69
C PRO A 86 -8.07 22.17 8.26
N HIS A 87 -7.38 21.57 7.29
CA HIS A 87 -7.61 21.78 5.86
C HIS A 87 -8.87 21.09 5.36
N LYS A 88 -9.34 21.47 4.17
CA LYS A 88 -10.60 20.98 3.58
C LYS A 88 -10.58 19.49 3.27
N THR A 89 -9.44 18.94 2.87
CA THR A 89 -9.31 17.55 2.42
C THR A 89 -8.40 16.73 3.34
N ASP A 90 -8.65 15.42 3.40
CA ASP A 90 -7.79 14.49 4.14
C ASP A 90 -6.36 14.45 3.58
N PHE A 91 -6.22 14.65 2.26
CA PHE A 91 -4.92 14.74 1.62
C PHE A 91 -4.12 15.96 2.07
N GLU A 92 -4.72 17.16 2.09
CA GLU A 92 -4.07 18.38 2.58
C GLU A 92 -3.67 18.24 4.05
N ASN A 93 -4.58 17.70 4.87
CA ASN A 93 -4.28 17.39 6.27
C ASN A 93 -3.09 16.41 6.39
N TRP A 94 -3.04 15.39 5.55
CA TRP A 94 -1.92 14.44 5.52
C TRP A 94 -0.61 15.08 5.02
N LEU A 95 -0.69 16.01 4.06
CA LEU A 95 0.43 16.74 3.46
C LEU A 95 1.09 17.74 4.41
N ASP A 96 0.35 18.35 5.34
CA ASP A 96 0.91 19.29 6.31
C ASP A 96 1.60 18.60 7.51
N VAL A 97 1.44 17.28 7.65
CA VAL A 97 2.02 16.53 8.77
C VAL A 97 3.41 16.03 8.41
N ALA A 98 4.45 16.72 8.90
CA ALA A 98 5.85 16.38 8.65
C ALA A 98 6.23 14.92 8.99
N LYS A 99 5.57 14.31 9.98
CA LYS A 99 5.79 12.89 10.36
C LYS A 99 5.44 11.93 9.22
N ASN A 100 4.52 12.29 8.34
CA ASN A 100 4.11 11.48 7.18
C ASN A 100 5.15 11.50 6.06
N LYS A 101 6.14 12.41 6.13
CA LYS A 101 7.17 12.64 5.11
C LYS A 101 6.57 12.72 3.70
N PRO A 102 5.58 13.58 3.48
CA PRO A 102 4.66 13.45 2.35
C PRO A 102 5.35 13.57 0.99
N ILE A 103 6.32 14.49 0.85
CA ILE A 103 7.11 14.63 -0.39
C ILE A 103 7.96 13.38 -0.67
N GLU A 104 8.64 12.84 0.35
CA GLU A 104 9.44 11.61 0.24
C GLU A 104 8.55 10.43 -0.15
N THR A 105 7.39 10.31 0.48
CA THR A 105 6.40 9.26 0.23
C THR A 105 5.86 9.34 -1.21
N LEU A 106 5.37 10.50 -1.65
CA LEU A 106 4.84 10.71 -3.01
C LEU A 106 5.90 10.44 -4.09
N ILE A 107 7.17 10.81 -3.86
CA ILE A 107 8.25 10.49 -4.80
C ILE A 107 8.48 8.97 -4.87
N ARG A 108 8.50 8.28 -3.72
CA ARG A 108 8.68 6.82 -3.66
C ARG A 108 7.51 6.05 -4.28
N MET A 109 6.30 6.59 -4.25
CA MET A 109 5.14 5.97 -4.89
C MET A 109 5.34 5.77 -6.41
N LYS A 110 6.24 6.53 -7.07
CA LYS A 110 6.62 6.32 -8.48
C LYS A 110 7.29 4.96 -8.73
N ASP A 111 7.92 4.38 -7.70
CA ASP A 111 8.53 3.05 -7.76
C ASP A 111 7.54 1.94 -7.36
N GLY A 112 6.28 2.31 -7.07
CA GLY A 112 5.21 1.45 -6.57
C GLY A 112 4.94 1.68 -5.08
N TYR A 113 3.72 1.37 -4.66
CA TYR A 113 3.25 1.53 -3.28
C TYR A 113 2.18 0.48 -2.95
N GLU A 114 1.85 0.37 -1.67
CA GLU A 114 0.73 -0.43 -1.17
C GLU A 114 -0.29 0.50 -0.52
N VAL A 115 -1.58 0.22 -0.66
CA VAL A 115 -2.62 0.99 0.02
C VAL A 115 -2.89 0.34 1.37
N GLU A 116 -2.96 1.13 2.44
CA GLU A 116 -3.40 0.66 3.76
C GLU A 116 -4.74 -0.04 3.60
N LYS A 117 -4.84 -1.28 4.08
CA LYS A 117 -6.12 -1.98 4.15
C LYS A 117 -7.04 -1.18 5.07
N GLU A 118 -8.12 -0.64 4.53
CA GLU A 118 -9.13 0.05 5.33
C GLU A 118 -9.72 -0.95 6.32
N SER A 119 -9.64 -0.62 7.62
CA SER A 119 -10.33 -1.37 8.66
C SER A 119 -11.83 -1.28 8.39
N LEU A 120 -12.44 -2.36 7.95
CA LEU A 120 -13.88 -2.42 7.75
C LEU A 120 -14.56 -2.65 9.09
N TYR A 121 -15.65 -1.95 9.37
CA TYR A 121 -16.36 -2.06 10.64
C TYR A 121 -17.74 -2.65 10.44
N ARG A 122 -18.17 -3.52 11.37
CA ARG A 122 -19.55 -4.01 11.42
C ARG A 122 -20.11 -3.80 12.82
N VAL A 123 -21.42 -3.58 12.91
CA VAL A 123 -22.10 -3.41 14.20
C VAL A 123 -22.71 -4.72 14.63
N LYS A 124 -22.40 -5.15 15.86
CA LYS A 124 -22.91 -6.36 16.49
C LYS A 124 -23.88 -6.04 17.62
N LEU A 125 -24.96 -6.79 17.70
CA LEU A 125 -25.93 -6.74 18.79
C LEU A 125 -26.25 -8.18 19.23
N GLY A 126 -25.69 -8.59 20.37
CA GLY A 126 -25.75 -9.99 20.81
C GLY A 126 -25.03 -10.90 19.82
N GLU A 127 -25.74 -11.92 19.33
CA GLU A 127 -25.23 -12.90 18.35
C GLU A 127 -25.42 -12.45 16.89
N GLY A 128 -26.06 -11.30 16.63
CA GLY A 128 -26.36 -10.84 15.28
C GLY A 128 -25.66 -9.53 14.90
N TYR A 129 -25.68 -9.22 13.61
CA TYR A 129 -25.07 -8.04 13.02
C TYR A 129 -26.10 -7.14 12.34
N PHE A 130 -25.83 -5.85 12.35
CA PHE A 130 -26.66 -4.85 11.69
C PHE A 130 -26.62 -4.99 10.17
N VAL A 131 -27.78 -4.85 9.53
CA VAL A 131 -27.94 -4.89 8.06
C VAL A 131 -28.43 -3.53 7.54
N GLU A 132 -29.57 -3.06 8.04
CA GLU A 132 -30.16 -1.80 7.61
C GLU A 132 -31.21 -1.33 8.63
N TYR A 133 -31.64 -0.07 8.50
CA TYR A 133 -32.84 0.40 9.19
C TYR A 133 -34.10 0.02 8.41
N GLN A 134 -35.13 -0.43 9.13
CA GLN A 134 -36.45 -0.74 8.57
C GLN A 134 -37.52 0.05 9.31
N GLY A 135 -37.94 1.17 8.72
CA GLY A 135 -38.90 2.08 9.33
C GLY A 135 -38.34 2.69 10.61
N ARG A 136 -38.95 2.35 11.77
CA ARG A 136 -38.48 2.79 13.10
C ARG A 136 -37.59 1.76 13.81
N GLY A 137 -37.30 0.62 13.18
CA GLY A 137 -36.47 -0.45 13.73
C GLY A 137 -35.16 -0.63 12.97
N ALA A 138 -34.29 -1.48 13.52
CA ALA A 138 -33.06 -1.94 12.86
C ALA A 138 -33.16 -3.43 12.59
N LEU A 139 -32.73 -3.86 11.41
CA LEU A 139 -32.63 -5.28 11.06
C LEU A 139 -31.29 -5.82 11.56
N ILE A 140 -31.39 -6.88 12.37
CA ILE A 140 -30.25 -7.61 12.94
C ILE A 140 -30.28 -9.04 12.43
N MET A 141 -29.14 -9.54 11.96
CA MET A 141 -29.01 -10.83 11.28
C MET A 141 -27.91 -11.68 11.90
N ILE A 142 -28.20 -12.94 12.22
CA ILE A 142 -27.25 -13.86 12.87
C ILE A 142 -26.41 -14.63 11.82
N ILE A 143 -27.01 -14.97 10.69
CA ILE A 143 -26.38 -15.71 9.59
C ILE A 143 -26.65 -14.95 8.29
N PRO A 144 -25.61 -14.64 7.47
CA PRO A 144 -25.81 -14.05 6.14
C PRO A 144 -26.76 -14.91 5.30
N ASP A 145 -27.73 -14.28 4.63
CA ASP A 145 -28.67 -14.92 3.69
C ASP A 145 -28.40 -14.40 2.28
N ASP A 146 -28.75 -15.16 1.25
CA ASP A 146 -28.53 -14.83 -0.16
C ASP A 146 -29.17 -13.49 -0.58
N ASN A 147 -30.18 -13.02 0.18
CA ASN A 147 -30.89 -11.78 -0.10
C ASN A 147 -30.40 -10.56 0.69
N LYS A 148 -29.61 -10.76 1.75
CA LYS A 148 -29.19 -9.68 2.66
C LYS A 148 -27.82 -9.93 3.27
N GLU A 149 -26.95 -8.96 3.11
CA GLU A 149 -25.59 -8.98 3.65
C GLU A 149 -25.47 -8.11 4.91
N ILE A 150 -24.51 -8.46 5.76
CA ILE A 150 -24.17 -7.66 6.94
C ILE A 150 -23.67 -6.29 6.47
N LYS A 151 -24.13 -5.21 7.10
CA LYS A 151 -23.65 -3.87 6.78
C LYS A 151 -22.22 -3.71 7.24
N ILE A 152 -21.37 -3.41 6.28
CA ILE A 152 -20.00 -2.95 6.50
C ILE A 152 -19.95 -1.42 6.40
N PHE A 153 -19.16 -0.83 7.27
CA PHE A 153 -18.88 0.60 7.37
C PHE A 153 -17.40 0.82 7.11
N ASP A 154 -17.07 1.78 6.24
CA ASP A 154 -15.69 2.19 5.98
C ASP A 154 -15.16 3.13 7.08
N SER A 155 -16.07 3.69 7.90
CA SER A 155 -15.78 4.61 8.99
C SER A 155 -16.16 4.02 10.34
N LYS A 156 -15.20 4.00 11.27
CA LYS A 156 -15.44 3.60 12.67
C LYS A 156 -16.52 4.46 13.33
N SER A 157 -16.50 5.77 13.08
CA SER A 157 -17.43 6.70 13.68
C SER A 157 -18.87 6.45 13.24
N ASP A 158 -19.09 6.09 11.96
CA ASP A 158 -20.41 5.74 11.47
C ASP A 158 -20.94 4.43 12.05
N ALA A 159 -20.05 3.43 12.19
CA ALA A 159 -20.36 2.19 12.87
C ALA A 159 -20.71 2.46 14.35
N GLU A 160 -19.94 3.30 15.04
CA GLU A 160 -20.16 3.65 16.46
C GLU A 160 -21.48 4.39 16.66
N ARG A 161 -21.80 5.35 15.80
CA ARG A 161 -23.09 6.06 15.84
C ARG A 161 -24.27 5.09 15.66
N THR A 162 -24.13 4.14 14.74
CA THR A 162 -25.14 3.10 14.51
C THR A 162 -25.24 2.19 15.74
N ALA A 163 -24.12 1.70 16.25
CA ALA A 163 -24.02 0.88 17.45
C ALA A 163 -24.69 1.56 18.66
N GLN A 164 -24.39 2.83 18.90
CA GLN A 164 -25.00 3.60 19.98
C GLN A 164 -26.51 3.73 19.82
N THR A 165 -26.99 3.90 18.58
CA THR A 165 -28.43 4.01 18.27
C THR A 165 -29.17 2.71 18.56
N ILE A 166 -28.57 1.56 18.25
CA ILE A 166 -29.23 0.25 18.39
C ILE A 166 -28.84 -0.51 19.67
N GLY A 167 -27.93 0.03 20.48
CA GLY A 167 -27.39 -0.61 21.69
C GLY A 167 -26.35 -1.71 21.43
N GLY A 168 -25.67 -1.67 20.28
CA GLY A 168 -24.66 -2.66 19.87
C GLY A 168 -23.22 -2.23 20.16
N THR A 169 -22.27 -3.02 19.67
CA THR A 169 -20.82 -2.75 19.68
C THR A 169 -20.25 -2.80 18.27
N VAL A 170 -19.08 -2.19 18.05
CA VAL A 170 -18.38 -2.22 16.76
C VAL A 170 -17.30 -3.30 16.78
N GLU A 171 -17.27 -4.12 15.73
CA GLU A 171 -16.19 -5.07 15.46
C GLU A 171 -15.44 -4.65 14.19
N GLU A 172 -14.11 -4.78 14.23
CA GLU A 172 -13.24 -4.58 13.08
C GLU A 172 -13.13 -5.89 12.28
N VAL A 173 -13.27 -5.78 10.96
CA VAL A 173 -13.22 -6.85 9.98
C VAL A 173 -11.89 -6.71 9.25
N ALA A 174 -10.97 -7.61 9.53
CA ALA A 174 -9.75 -7.72 8.73
C ALA A 174 -10.13 -8.34 7.37
N GLU A 175 -9.86 -7.65 6.27
CA GLU A 175 -9.88 -8.30 4.96
C GLU A 175 -8.78 -9.38 4.92
N GLY A 176 -9.22 -10.63 4.87
CA GLY A 176 -8.37 -11.82 4.70
C GLY A 176 -7.63 -11.83 3.36
#